data_AF-A0A2I1HX72-F1
#
_entry.id   AF-A0A2I1HX72-F1
#
_cell.length_a   1.000
_cell.length_b   1.000
_cell.length_c   1.000
_cell.angle_alpha   90.00
_cell.angle_beta   90.00
_cell.angle_gamma   90.00
#
_symmetry.space_group_name_H-M   'P 1'
#
loop_
_entity.id
_entity.type
_entity.pdbx_description
1 polymer ?
#
loop_
_entity_poly.entity_id
_entity_poly.type
_entity_poly.pdbx_seq_one_letter_code
_entity_poly.pdbx_strand_id
1 'polypeptide(L)'
;CQFWQHFEHFIASFRVLKSNVFEIDKEIELQDIHAGARHNFGSATIRNVPLSLKKAIRQESTKSSAYSTNKTVTYKEGDGQIDIDLTDASVCIINGSSAPAGDSFCPIYLAGSTQQSHTVFHTECHQYKCYKSTTVNQTTFDEEYKKASDKGDVFLLYTCGSSNEGHSS
;
A
#
# COMPACT_ATOMS: atom_id res chain seq x y z
N CYS A 1 -15.83 13.49 -2.90
CA CYS A 1 -16.48 12.70 -3.96
C CYS A 1 -16.64 11.28 -3.44
N GLN A 2 -17.87 10.82 -3.15
CA GLN A 2 -18.12 9.51 -2.51
C GLN A 2 -17.67 8.32 -3.37
N PHE A 3 -17.64 8.47 -4.70
CA PHE A 3 -17.26 7.39 -5.62
C PHE A 3 -15.81 6.91 -5.43
N TRP A 4 -14.86 7.85 -5.31
CA TRP A 4 -13.45 7.51 -5.12
C TRP A 4 -13.17 6.90 -3.73
N GLN A 5 -13.90 7.35 -2.70
CA GLN A 5 -13.84 6.73 -1.38
C GLN A 5 -14.32 5.27 -1.40
N HIS A 6 -15.33 4.94 -2.20
CA HIS A 6 -15.75 3.55 -2.38
C HIS A 6 -14.72 2.74 -3.17
N PHE A 7 -14.04 3.35 -4.14
CA PHE A 7 -12.97 2.69 -4.87
C PHE A 7 -11.75 2.40 -3.98
N GLU A 8 -11.34 3.35 -3.14
CA GLU A 8 -10.32 3.18 -2.10
C GLU A 8 -10.66 1.97 -1.21
N HIS A 9 -11.90 1.92 -0.70
CA HIS A 9 -12.36 0.80 0.13
C HIS A 9 -12.35 -0.51 -0.64
N PHE A 10 -12.78 -0.51 -1.91
CA PHE A 10 -12.82 -1.72 -2.73
C PHE A 10 -11.41 -2.28 -2.95
N ILE A 11 -10.44 -1.45 -3.36
CA ILE A 11 -9.07 -1.90 -3.64
C ILE A 11 -8.40 -2.40 -2.35
N ALA A 12 -8.53 -1.67 -1.24
CA ALA A 12 -7.99 -2.11 0.05
C ALA A 12 -8.65 -3.41 0.53
N SER A 13 -9.97 -3.55 0.38
CA SER A 13 -10.69 -4.79 0.71
C SER A 13 -10.24 -5.96 -0.18
N PHE A 14 -9.96 -5.70 -1.46
CA PHE A 14 -9.50 -6.72 -2.39
C PHE A 14 -8.07 -7.18 -2.06
N ARG A 15 -7.19 -6.26 -1.65
CA ARG A 15 -5.85 -6.60 -1.14
C ARG A 15 -5.92 -7.47 0.12
N VAL A 16 -6.86 -7.14 1.03
CA VAL A 16 -7.17 -7.96 2.20
C VAL A 16 -7.68 -9.34 1.79
N LEU A 17 -8.61 -9.43 0.86
CA LEU A 17 -9.11 -10.71 0.35
C LEU A 17 -7.98 -11.58 -0.21
N LYS A 18 -7.09 -11.01 -1.05
CA LYS A 18 -5.94 -11.74 -1.59
C LYS A 18 -5.05 -12.31 -0.48
N SER A 19 -4.77 -11.54 0.56
CA SER A 19 -3.94 -12.03 1.69
C SER A 19 -4.55 -13.22 2.44
N ASN A 20 -5.88 -13.31 2.46
CA ASN A 20 -6.62 -14.40 3.10
C ASN A 20 -6.76 -15.64 2.19
N VAL A 21 -6.55 -15.48 0.87
CA VAL A 21 -6.61 -16.58 -0.11
C VAL A 21 -5.25 -17.23 -0.30
N PHE A 22 -4.18 -16.44 -0.29
CA PHE A 22 -2.83 -16.98 -0.33
C PHE A 22 -2.49 -17.70 0.98
N GLU A 23 -1.64 -18.72 0.87
CA GLU A 23 -1.16 -19.50 2.03
C GLU A 23 -0.37 -18.59 2.97
N ILE A 24 -0.54 -18.81 4.29
CA ILE A 24 0.16 -18.04 5.33
C ILE A 24 1.66 -18.33 5.27
N ASP A 25 2.49 -17.30 5.46
CA ASP A 25 3.95 -17.34 5.41
C ASP A 25 4.57 -17.73 4.06
N LYS A 26 3.75 -17.95 3.03
CA LYS A 26 4.24 -18.20 1.68
C LYS A 26 4.82 -16.93 1.08
N GLU A 27 5.97 -17.05 0.41
CA GLU A 27 6.50 -15.99 -0.44
C GLU A 27 5.68 -15.92 -1.73
N ILE A 28 5.12 -14.74 -2.00
CA ILE A 28 4.28 -14.45 -3.16
C ILE A 28 4.94 -13.34 -3.96
N GLU A 29 5.02 -13.49 -5.28
CA GLU A 29 5.56 -12.45 -6.15
C GLU A 29 4.62 -11.23 -6.17
N LEU A 30 5.19 -10.03 -6.12
CA LEU A 30 4.41 -8.80 -6.18
C LEU A 30 3.58 -8.70 -7.47
N GLN A 31 4.06 -9.30 -8.57
CA GLN A 31 3.31 -9.37 -9.83
C GLN A 31 2.01 -10.19 -9.72
N ASP A 32 1.95 -11.20 -8.85
CA ASP A 32 0.72 -11.98 -8.63
C ASP A 32 -0.28 -11.21 -7.75
N ILE A 33 0.23 -10.51 -6.74
CA ILE A 33 -0.58 -9.66 -5.87
C ILE A 33 -1.15 -8.48 -6.65
N HIS A 34 -0.39 -7.92 -7.59
CA HIS A 34 -0.75 -6.74 -8.36
C HIS A 34 -0.91 -7.04 -9.86
N ALA A 35 -1.42 -8.24 -10.17
CA ALA A 35 -1.72 -8.63 -11.54
C ALA A 35 -2.56 -7.57 -12.27
N GLY A 36 -2.09 -7.15 -13.44
CA GLY A 36 -2.68 -6.07 -14.24
C GLY A 36 -2.05 -4.69 -14.02
N ALA A 37 -1.16 -4.51 -13.05
CA ALA A 37 -0.36 -3.30 -12.92
C ALA A 37 0.62 -3.17 -14.10
N ARG A 38 0.77 -1.94 -14.61
CA ARG A 38 1.78 -1.61 -15.64
C ARG A 38 3.12 -1.24 -15.00
N HIS A 39 3.63 -2.15 -14.16
CA HIS A 39 4.90 -1.98 -13.46
C HIS A 39 5.65 -3.30 -13.46
N ASN A 40 6.96 -3.26 -13.70
CA ASN A 40 7.81 -4.44 -13.60
C ASN A 40 8.36 -4.53 -12.16
N PHE A 41 7.78 -5.43 -11.36
CA PHE A 41 8.23 -5.69 -9.99
C PHE A 41 9.51 -6.55 -9.94
N GLY A 42 10.04 -6.99 -11.09
CA GLY A 42 11.13 -7.96 -11.15
C GLY A 42 10.74 -9.25 -10.42
N SER A 43 11.72 -9.85 -9.73
CA SER A 43 11.52 -11.03 -8.88
C SER A 43 11.20 -10.69 -7.43
N ALA A 44 10.66 -9.48 -7.16
CA ALA A 44 10.35 -9.07 -5.79
C ALA A 44 9.16 -9.88 -5.25
N THR A 45 9.35 -10.47 -4.08
CA THR A 45 8.35 -11.24 -3.36
C THR A 45 8.09 -10.65 -1.98
N ILE A 46 6.90 -10.91 -1.43
CA ILE A 46 6.56 -10.63 -0.04
C ILE A 46 6.14 -11.92 0.66
N ARG A 47 6.40 -12.01 1.96
CA ARG A 47 5.81 -13.06 2.81
C ARG A 47 4.35 -12.71 3.10
N ASN A 48 3.44 -13.61 2.76
CA ASN A 48 2.01 -13.39 2.95
C ASN A 48 1.62 -13.51 4.44
N VAL A 49 0.95 -12.48 4.94
CA VAL A 49 0.32 -12.44 6.26
C VAL A 49 -1.15 -12.07 6.04
N PRO A 50 -2.12 -12.79 6.63
CA PRO A 50 -3.52 -12.41 6.56
C PRO A 50 -3.75 -11.00 7.09
N LEU A 51 -4.33 -10.14 6.26
CA LEU A 51 -4.62 -8.76 6.60
C LEU A 51 -6.05 -8.62 7.12
N SER A 52 -6.23 -7.69 8.05
CA SER A 52 -7.52 -7.10 8.39
C SER A 52 -7.64 -5.69 7.80
N LEU A 53 -8.86 -5.24 7.49
CA LEU A 53 -9.08 -3.89 6.99
C LEU A 53 -9.43 -2.94 8.15
N LYS A 54 -8.70 -1.84 8.27
CA LYS A 54 -8.95 -0.79 9.28
C LYS A 54 -8.92 0.59 8.62
N LYS A 55 -9.56 1.58 9.26
CA LYS A 55 -9.58 2.96 8.77
C LYS A 55 -9.02 3.90 9.81
N ALA A 56 -7.92 4.57 9.48
CA ALA A 56 -7.27 5.52 10.37
C ALA A 56 -8.20 6.68 10.73
N ILE A 57 -8.12 7.16 11.97
CA ILE A 57 -8.89 8.33 12.42
C ILE A 57 -8.26 9.66 11.94
N ARG A 58 -6.96 9.63 11.63
CA ARG A 58 -6.17 10.78 11.22
C ARG A 58 -5.51 10.48 9.88
N GLN A 59 -4.95 11.53 9.30
CA GLN A 59 -4.08 11.39 8.15
C GLN A 59 -2.74 10.84 8.64
N GLU A 60 -2.38 9.67 8.14
CA GLU A 60 -1.15 8.98 8.43
C GLU A 60 -0.17 9.14 7.26
N SER A 61 1.12 9.20 7.57
CA SER A 61 2.15 9.10 6.53
C SER A 61 2.23 7.66 6.06
N THR A 62 2.10 7.41 4.77
CA THR A 62 2.25 6.05 4.22
C THR A 62 3.70 5.62 4.05
N LYS A 63 4.66 6.52 4.28
CA LYS A 63 6.09 6.27 4.18
C LYS A 63 6.60 5.42 5.34
N SER A 64 7.38 4.38 5.06
CA SER A 64 7.92 3.51 6.11
C SER A 64 8.78 4.22 7.16
N SER A 65 9.55 5.25 6.79
CA SER A 65 10.42 5.98 7.72
C SER A 65 9.65 6.69 8.85
N ALA A 66 8.37 7.02 8.62
CA ALA A 66 7.49 7.60 9.64
C ALA A 66 7.25 6.66 10.82
N TYR A 67 7.45 5.35 10.61
CA TYR A 67 7.23 4.29 11.60
C TYR A 67 8.54 3.68 12.13
N SER A 68 9.67 4.36 11.92
CA SER A 68 10.98 3.88 12.39
C SER A 68 11.02 3.71 13.92
N THR A 69 10.46 4.66 14.67
CA THR A 69 10.44 4.67 16.15
C THR A 69 9.13 4.18 16.73
N ASN A 70 7.99 4.67 16.22
CA ASN A 70 6.65 4.29 16.69
C ASN A 70 5.85 3.70 15.54
N LYS A 71 5.54 2.41 15.62
CA LYS A 71 4.82 1.64 14.60
C LYS A 71 3.33 1.55 14.91
N THR A 72 2.71 2.65 15.34
CA THR A 72 1.32 2.64 15.77
C THR A 72 0.46 3.53 14.90
N VAL A 73 -0.73 3.05 14.55
CA VAL A 73 -1.78 3.86 13.92
C VAL A 73 -3.07 3.74 14.74
N THR A 74 -3.77 4.86 14.93
CA THR A 74 -5.05 4.86 15.64
C THR A 74 -6.20 4.70 14.65
N TYR A 75 -7.12 3.79 14.93
CA TYR A 75 -8.35 3.61 14.16
C TYR A 75 -9.60 3.64 15.07
N LYS A 76 -10.77 3.84 14.47
CA LYS A 76 -12.05 3.85 15.22
C LYS A 76 -12.67 2.45 15.19
N GLU A 77 -13.06 1.94 16.35
CA GLU A 77 -13.86 0.71 16.49
C GLU A 77 -15.10 1.01 17.34
N GLY A 78 -16.28 0.99 16.72
CA GLY A 78 -17.51 1.47 17.36
C GLY A 78 -17.39 2.95 17.77
N ASP A 79 -17.53 3.20 19.07
CA ASP A 79 -17.35 4.52 19.69
C ASP A 79 -15.95 4.73 20.28
N GLY A 80 -15.11 3.70 20.29
CA GLY A 80 -13.75 3.72 20.82
C GLY A 80 -12.68 4.07 19.79
N GLN A 81 -11.48 4.38 20.29
CA GLN A 81 -10.26 4.50 19.51
C GLN A 81 -9.30 3.39 19.95
N ILE A 82 -8.70 2.70 18.99
CA ILE A 82 -7.76 1.61 19.23
C ILE A 82 -6.48 1.91 18.48
N ASP A 83 -5.37 1.76 19.18
CA ASP A 83 -4.03 1.83 18.62
C ASP A 83 -3.65 0.43 18.12
N ILE A 84 -3.31 0.33 16.84
CA ILE A 84 -2.82 -0.91 16.23
C ILE A 84 -1.32 -0.82 16.00
N ASP A 85 -0.59 -1.83 16.47
CA ASP A 85 0.82 -2.03 16.14
C ASP A 85 0.96 -2.61 14.73
N LEU A 86 1.80 -1.98 13.92
CA LEU A 86 2.07 -2.34 12.54
C LEU A 86 3.16 -3.40 12.38
N THR A 87 3.81 -3.80 13.48
CA THR A 87 4.97 -4.71 13.46
C THR A 87 4.67 -6.07 12.85
N ASP A 88 3.45 -6.59 13.05
CA ASP A 88 3.04 -7.91 12.57
C ASP A 88 2.60 -7.93 11.10
N ALA A 89 2.58 -6.78 10.43
CA ALA A 89 2.16 -6.67 9.02
C ALA A 89 0.79 -7.31 8.72
N SER A 90 -0.14 -7.27 9.68
CA SER A 90 -1.45 -7.95 9.65
C SER A 90 -2.64 -6.99 9.41
N VAL A 91 -2.36 -5.77 8.97
CA VAL A 91 -3.39 -4.74 8.74
C VAL A 91 -3.18 -4.00 7.43
N CYS A 92 -4.28 -3.81 6.70
CA CYS A 92 -4.41 -2.83 5.63
C CYS A 92 -5.21 -1.64 6.15
N ILE A 93 -4.61 -0.45 6.03
CA ILE A 93 -5.13 0.79 6.59
C ILE A 93 -5.62 1.65 5.45
N ILE A 94 -6.90 1.99 5.47
CA ILE A 94 -7.44 3.10 4.69
C ILE A 94 -7.11 4.38 5.45
N ASN A 95 -6.46 5.33 4.78
CA ASN A 95 -5.98 6.55 5.40
C ASN A 95 -7.16 7.49 5.75
N GLY A 96 -6.89 8.47 6.61
CA GLY A 96 -7.83 9.53 6.92
C GLY A 96 -8.23 10.32 5.67
N SER A 97 -9.49 10.77 5.63
CA SER A 97 -10.02 11.56 4.53
C SER A 97 -9.11 12.75 4.19
N SER A 98 -8.97 13.04 2.90
CA SER A 98 -8.19 14.18 2.38
C SER A 98 -6.68 14.11 2.67
N ALA A 99 -6.13 12.92 2.93
CA ALA A 99 -4.69 12.74 2.99
C ALA A 99 -4.02 13.29 1.71
N PRO A 100 -2.89 13.98 1.82
CA PRO A 100 -2.25 14.61 0.66
C PRO A 100 -1.71 13.57 -0.34
N ALA A 101 -1.29 12.41 0.16
CA ALA A 101 -0.80 11.27 -0.60
C ALA A 101 -0.99 9.97 0.20
N GLY A 102 -0.98 8.83 -0.49
CA GLY A 102 -1.13 7.50 0.10
C GLY A 102 -2.50 7.30 0.75
N ASP A 103 -3.45 6.77 0.01
CA ASP A 103 -4.84 6.65 0.43
C ASP A 103 -5.12 5.35 1.18
N SER A 104 -4.30 4.32 0.95
CA SER A 104 -4.25 3.14 1.82
C SER A 104 -2.86 2.54 1.83
N PHE A 105 -2.49 1.84 2.91
CA PHE A 105 -1.20 1.19 3.03
C PHE A 105 -1.27 -0.03 3.95
N CYS A 106 -0.35 -0.97 3.76
CA CYS A 106 -0.11 -2.05 4.72
C CYS A 106 1.40 -2.22 4.94
N PRO A 107 1.84 -2.55 6.15
CA PRO A 107 3.19 -3.02 6.36
C PRO A 107 3.39 -4.35 5.62
N ILE A 108 4.59 -4.59 5.12
CA ILE A 108 4.93 -5.82 4.41
C ILE A 108 6.28 -6.36 4.85
N TYR A 109 6.45 -7.67 4.69
CA TYR A 109 7.74 -8.34 4.79
C TYR A 109 8.24 -8.64 3.37
N LEU A 110 9.17 -7.82 2.85
CA LEU A 110 9.85 -8.12 1.59
C LEU A 110 10.79 -9.32 1.78
N ALA A 111 10.71 -10.32 0.89
CA ALA A 111 11.60 -11.46 0.93
C ALA A 111 13.04 -11.04 0.61
N GLY A 112 14.01 -11.78 1.15
CA GLY A 112 15.44 -11.46 1.01
C GLY A 112 15.95 -10.38 1.97
N SER A 113 15.11 -9.79 2.83
CA SER A 113 15.60 -9.04 4.00
C SER A 113 16.14 -10.05 5.02
N THR A 114 17.43 -10.38 4.92
CA THR A 114 18.13 -11.36 5.76
C THR A 114 18.29 -10.97 7.23
N GLN A 115 17.59 -9.95 7.71
CA GLN A 115 17.75 -9.46 9.08
C GLN A 115 16.58 -9.86 9.96
N GLN A 116 16.67 -11.06 10.51
CA GLN A 116 15.92 -11.46 11.71
C GLN A 116 16.27 -10.62 12.95
N SER A 117 17.22 -9.68 12.87
CA SER A 117 17.57 -8.76 13.98
C SER A 117 17.28 -7.27 13.70
N HIS A 118 17.04 -6.86 12.45
CA HIS A 118 16.50 -5.53 12.10
C HIS A 118 15.67 -5.65 10.83
N THR A 119 14.44 -6.15 10.94
CA THR A 119 13.48 -6.05 9.84
C THR A 119 13.27 -4.57 9.53
N VAL A 120 13.81 -4.10 8.41
CA VAL A 120 13.51 -2.77 7.89
C VAL A 120 12.01 -2.76 7.64
N PHE A 121 11.30 -1.84 8.31
CA PHE A 121 9.87 -1.69 8.13
C PHE A 121 9.64 -1.19 6.71
N HIS A 122 8.85 -1.91 5.93
CA HIS A 122 8.47 -1.53 4.58
C HIS A 122 6.97 -1.43 4.50
N THR A 123 6.49 -0.54 3.62
CA THR A 123 5.06 -0.40 3.35
C THR A 123 4.76 -0.70 1.88
N GLU A 124 3.60 -1.30 1.66
CA GLU A 124 2.91 -1.32 0.38
C GLU A 124 1.88 -0.19 0.42
N CYS A 125 2.06 0.82 -0.41
CA CYS A 125 1.24 2.02 -0.47
C CYS A 125 0.42 2.05 -1.76
N HIS A 126 -0.87 2.36 -1.62
CA HIS A 126 -1.79 2.59 -2.72
C HIS A 126 -2.25 4.04 -2.72
N GLN A 127 -2.11 4.67 -3.88
CA GLN A 127 -2.59 6.01 -4.12
C GLN A 127 -3.54 6.04 -5.30
N TYR A 128 -4.66 6.74 -5.15
CA TYR A 128 -5.72 6.84 -6.16
C TYR A 128 -5.79 8.27 -6.68
N LYS A 129 -5.62 8.45 -7.99
CA LYS A 129 -5.68 9.78 -8.63
C LYS A 129 -6.55 9.76 -9.87
N CYS A 130 -7.60 10.57 -9.85
CA CYS A 130 -8.42 10.86 -11.04
C CYS A 130 -7.80 12.01 -11.84
N TYR A 131 -7.00 11.71 -12.86
CA TYR A 131 -6.50 12.73 -13.78
C TYR A 131 -7.55 13.04 -14.86
N LYS A 132 -7.96 14.31 -14.96
CA LYS A 132 -9.04 14.73 -15.86
C LYS A 132 -8.66 14.71 -17.35
N SER A 133 -7.38 14.86 -17.70
CA SER A 133 -6.92 14.85 -19.10
C SER A 133 -5.39 14.78 -19.19
N THR A 134 -4.79 13.67 -18.77
CA THR A 134 -3.35 13.47 -18.91
C THR A 134 -3.03 11.99 -19.00
N THR A 135 -2.16 11.64 -19.95
CA THR A 135 -1.40 10.41 -19.83
C THR A 135 -0.50 10.52 -18.60
N VAL A 136 -0.52 9.51 -17.73
CA VAL A 136 0.47 9.34 -16.68
C VAL A 136 1.79 8.88 -17.30
N ASN A 137 2.81 9.72 -17.19
CA ASN A 137 4.18 9.42 -17.59
C ASN A 137 5.06 9.15 -16.35
N GLN A 138 6.31 8.77 -16.58
CA GLN A 138 7.26 8.45 -15.51
C GLN A 138 7.46 9.62 -14.53
N THR A 139 7.53 10.88 -15.02
CA THR A 139 7.69 12.05 -14.16
C THR A 139 6.52 12.21 -13.17
N THR A 140 5.28 12.08 -13.64
CA THR A 140 4.10 12.12 -12.77
C THR A 140 4.10 10.98 -11.77
N PHE A 141 4.46 9.77 -12.21
CA PHE A 141 4.60 8.63 -11.31
C PHE A 141 5.64 8.89 -10.21
N ASP A 142 6.83 9.38 -10.56
CA ASP A 142 7.91 9.67 -9.62
C ASP A 142 7.54 10.76 -8.61
N GLU A 143 6.77 11.76 -9.03
CA GLU A 143 6.27 12.83 -8.15
C GLU A 143 5.27 12.30 -7.13
N GLU A 144 4.33 11.44 -7.54
CA GLU A 144 3.39 10.82 -6.61
C GLU A 144 4.09 9.81 -5.69
N TYR A 145 5.00 9.00 -6.23
CA TYR A 145 5.85 8.09 -5.47
C TYR A 145 6.59 8.82 -4.34
N LYS A 146 7.26 9.96 -4.63
CA LYS A 146 8.01 10.73 -3.63
C LYS A 146 7.14 11.29 -2.50
N LYS A 147 5.84 11.53 -2.76
CA LYS A 147 4.90 12.00 -1.74
C LYS A 147 4.46 10.87 -0.82
N ALA A 148 4.23 9.68 -1.37
CA ALA A 148 3.57 8.58 -0.68
C ALA A 148 4.52 7.49 -0.14
N SER A 149 5.75 7.42 -0.64
CA SER A 149 6.59 6.22 -0.48
C SER A 149 8.03 6.60 -0.16
N ASP A 150 8.72 5.76 0.62
CA ASP A 150 10.17 5.81 0.76
C ASP A 150 10.87 4.83 -0.19
N LYS A 151 12.19 4.95 -0.30
CA LYS A 151 13.01 3.99 -1.05
C LYS A 151 12.89 2.59 -0.42
N GLY A 152 12.46 1.62 -1.23
CA GLY A 152 12.28 0.23 -0.81
C GLY A 152 10.85 -0.11 -0.39
N ASP A 153 9.98 0.89 -0.21
CA ASP A 153 8.55 0.66 -0.15
C ASP A 153 8.00 0.26 -1.53
N VAL A 154 6.88 -0.46 -1.53
CA VAL A 154 6.13 -0.79 -2.74
C VAL A 154 5.07 0.28 -2.96
N PHE A 155 5.00 0.86 -4.15
CA PHE A 155 4.07 1.93 -4.47
C PHE A 155 3.22 1.61 -5.70
N LEU A 156 1.91 1.67 -5.55
CA LEU A 156 0.97 1.60 -6.65
C LEU A 156 0.18 2.89 -6.82
N LEU A 157 0.16 3.37 -8.06
CA LEU A 157 -0.69 4.48 -8.49
C LEU A 157 -1.87 3.93 -9.30
N TYR A 158 -3.06 4.02 -8.74
CA TYR A 158 -4.32 3.70 -9.41
C TYR A 158 -4.90 4.96 -10.03
N THR A 159 -5.19 4.92 -11.33
CA THR A 159 -5.63 6.09 -12.06
C THR A 159 -6.50 5.75 -13.26
N CYS A 160 -7.32 6.72 -13.70
CA CYS A 160 -8.09 6.65 -14.94
C CYS A 160 -7.30 7.16 -16.16
N GLY A 161 -6.12 7.76 -15.97
CA GLY A 161 -5.28 8.20 -17.07
C GLY A 161 -4.69 7.03 -17.86
N SER A 162 -4.57 7.18 -19.19
CA SER A 162 -3.75 6.28 -20.00
C SER A 162 -2.29 6.35 -19.54
N SER A 163 -1.53 5.27 -19.71
CA SER A 163 -0.07 5.26 -19.51
C SER A 163 0.64 5.13 -20.85
N ASN A 164 1.73 5.89 -21.04
CA ASN A 164 2.61 5.80 -22.21
C ASN A 164 3.66 4.68 -22.09
N GLU A 165 3.81 4.09 -20.91
CA GLU A 165 4.68 2.93 -20.68
C GLU A 165 3.92 1.68 -21.16
N GLY A 166 4.12 1.34 -22.44
CA GLY A 166 3.70 0.09 -23.04
C GLY A 166 4.73 -1.01 -22.77
N HIS A 167 4.24 -2.23 -22.53
CA HIS A 167 5.05 -3.43 -22.33
C HIS A 167 6.26 -3.48 -23.29
N SER A 168 7.46 -3.44 -22.72
CA SER A 168 8.58 -4.17 -23.31
C SER A 168 8.45 -5.59 -22.77
N SER A 169 7.69 -6.40 -23.52
CA SER A 169 7.60 -7.85 -23.41
C SER A 169 8.94 -8.54 -23.59
#